data_AF-A0A524GGD1-F1
#
_entry.id   AF-A0A524GGD1-F1
#
_cell.length_a   1.000
_cell.length_b   1.000
_cell.length_c   1.000
_cell.angle_alpha   90.00
_cell.angle_beta   90.00
_cell.angle_gamma   90.00
#
_symmetry.space_group_name_H-M   'P 1'
#
loop_
_entity.id
_entity.type
_entity.pdbx_description
1 polymer ?
#
loop_
_entity_poly.entity_id
_entity_poly.type
_entity_poly.pdbx_seq_one_letter_code
_entity_poly.pdbx_strand_id
1 'polypeptide(L)'
;MKRLAIALIMVLSVVFFATERSISADQATENIQDKPPLSGKVVEAMDSGRYSYVCLEKNDKKIWVAVYKMKIVVGQSMSFKPGVEMVNFESKSLQRTFDKIIFSTGPIAHEGTKNETKSE
;
A
#
# COMPACT_ATOMS: atom_id res chain seq x y z
N MET A 1 -34.21 -55.11 5.07
CA MET A 1 -35.09 -54.64 3.98
C MET A 1 -35.35 -53.16 4.26
N LYS A 2 -34.46 -52.27 3.79
CA LYS A 2 -34.57 -51.59 2.50
C LYS A 2 -35.92 -50.86 2.39
N ARG A 3 -35.87 -49.52 2.53
CA ARG A 3 -36.93 -48.49 2.28
C ARG A 3 -37.34 -47.70 3.52
N LEU A 4 -36.43 -46.87 3.99
CA LEU A 4 -36.70 -45.62 4.73
C LEU A 4 -35.37 -44.82 4.75
N ALA A 5 -34.64 -44.72 3.64
CA ALA A 5 -34.94 -43.87 2.50
C ALA A 5 -35.17 -42.39 2.89
N ILE A 6 -34.07 -41.64 2.94
CA ILE A 6 -33.98 -40.32 2.29
C ILE A 6 -34.87 -39.23 2.91
N ALA A 7 -34.95 -39.17 4.24
CA ALA A 7 -35.51 -38.00 4.94
C ALA A 7 -34.57 -37.42 6.02
N LEU A 8 -33.29 -37.82 6.02
CA LEU A 8 -32.28 -37.29 6.94
C LEU A 8 -31.13 -36.56 6.23
N ILE A 9 -31.17 -36.42 4.90
CA ILE A 9 -30.12 -35.80 4.06
C ILE A 9 -30.63 -34.48 3.43
N MET A 10 -31.81 -33.99 3.83
CA MET A 10 -32.43 -32.74 3.33
C MET A 10 -32.79 -31.78 4.48
N VAL A 11 -31.98 -31.76 5.55
CA VAL A 11 -31.98 -30.66 6.55
C VAL A 11 -30.56 -30.10 6.75
N LEU A 12 -29.56 -30.65 6.05
CA LEU A 12 -28.18 -30.15 6.08
C LEU A 12 -27.89 -29.20 4.88
N SER A 13 -28.84 -28.31 4.58
CA SER A 13 -28.73 -27.35 3.46
C SER A 13 -29.37 -25.99 3.76
N VAL A 14 -29.55 -25.65 5.04
CA VAL A 14 -29.99 -24.30 5.47
C VAL A 14 -29.20 -23.85 6.72
N VAL A 15 -27.87 -23.81 6.60
CA VAL A 15 -27.03 -22.88 7.39
C VAL A 15 -26.08 -22.14 6.44
N PHE A 16 -26.60 -21.80 5.27
CA PHE A 16 -26.22 -20.60 4.53
C PHE A 16 -27.34 -19.59 4.80
N PHE A 17 -27.03 -18.30 4.84
CA PHE A 17 -27.98 -17.19 5.04
C PHE A 17 -28.37 -16.85 6.49
N ALA A 18 -27.38 -16.59 7.35
CA ALA A 18 -27.59 -15.65 8.46
C ALA A 18 -26.25 -15.10 8.94
N THR A 19 -25.66 -14.21 8.15
CA THR A 19 -25.27 -12.86 8.57
C THR A 19 -24.64 -12.24 7.34
N GLU A 20 -25.40 -11.40 6.65
CA GLU A 20 -24.83 -10.30 5.88
C GLU A 20 -23.90 -9.56 6.84
N ARG A 21 -22.60 -9.87 6.78
CA ARG A 21 -21.62 -8.85 7.12
C ARG A 21 -21.78 -7.84 6.02
N SER A 22 -22.56 -6.80 6.29
CA SER A 22 -22.36 -5.49 5.71
C SER A 22 -20.87 -5.23 5.74
N ILE A 23 -20.19 -5.49 4.63
CA ILE A 23 -18.96 -4.79 4.30
C ILE A 23 -19.49 -3.39 4.02
N SER A 24 -19.73 -2.64 5.09
CA SER A 24 -19.68 -1.20 5.03
C SER A 24 -18.31 -0.92 4.44
N ALA A 25 -18.30 -0.63 3.16
CA ALA A 25 -17.25 0.16 2.55
C ALA A 25 -17.30 1.50 3.28
N ASP A 26 -16.68 1.53 4.47
CA ASP A 26 -16.18 2.74 5.08
C ASP A 26 -15.06 3.20 4.15
N GLN A 27 -15.46 3.76 3.00
CA GLN A 27 -14.63 4.66 2.25
C GLN A 27 -14.60 5.92 3.09
N ALA A 28 -13.86 5.86 4.19
CA ALA A 28 -13.37 7.04 4.85
C ALA A 28 -12.66 7.84 3.76
N THR A 29 -13.27 8.96 3.39
CA THR A 29 -12.59 10.04 2.67
C THR A 29 -11.52 10.57 3.63
N GLU A 30 -10.46 9.79 3.85
CA GLU A 30 -9.31 10.21 4.62
C GLU A 30 -8.63 11.29 3.78
N ASN A 31 -8.72 12.52 4.25
CA ASN A 31 -7.95 13.62 3.69
C ASN A 31 -6.47 13.25 3.79
N ILE A 32 -5.87 12.83 2.68
CA ILE A 32 -4.45 12.42 2.60
C ILE A 32 -3.52 13.57 3.03
N GLN A 33 -4.01 14.81 3.04
CA GLN A 33 -3.26 16.00 3.45
C GLN A 33 -2.93 16.03 4.96
N ASP A 34 -3.71 15.35 5.81
CA ASP A 34 -3.50 15.37 7.27
C ASP A 34 -2.64 14.20 7.77
N LYS A 35 -2.25 13.27 6.89
CA LYS A 35 -1.38 12.16 7.27
C LYS A 35 0.09 12.62 7.39
N PRO A 36 0.84 12.08 8.37
CA PRO A 36 2.26 12.41 8.50
C PRO A 36 3.06 11.88 7.29
N PRO A 37 4.16 12.55 6.93
CA PRO A 37 5.11 12.06 5.95
C PRO A 37 5.59 10.63 6.18
N LEU A 38 5.88 9.92 5.08
CA LEU A 38 6.48 8.60 5.10
C LEU A 38 8.00 8.77 5.11
N SER A 39 8.61 8.66 6.30
CA SER A 39 10.04 8.89 6.48
C SER A 39 10.75 7.66 7.04
N GLY A 40 11.98 7.43 6.59
CA GLY A 40 12.84 6.36 7.11
C GLY A 40 14.16 6.24 6.36
N LYS A 41 15.00 5.30 6.78
CA LYS A 41 16.21 4.93 6.04
C LYS A 41 15.82 4.01 4.88
N VAL A 42 16.30 4.28 3.68
CA VAL A 42 16.12 3.38 2.54
C VAL A 42 16.94 2.12 2.78
N VAL A 43 16.28 0.98 2.92
CA VAL A 43 16.93 -0.34 3.08
C VAL A 43 16.86 -1.17 1.81
N GLU A 44 15.92 -0.87 0.91
CA GLU A 44 15.77 -1.54 -0.38
C GLU A 44 15.20 -0.53 -1.40
N ALA A 45 15.69 -0.59 -2.64
CA ALA A 45 15.15 0.20 -3.74
C ALA A 45 15.20 -0.61 -5.04
N MET A 46 14.12 -0.58 -5.80
CA MET A 46 14.01 -1.28 -7.08
C MET A 46 13.25 -0.42 -8.08
N ASP A 47 13.67 -0.43 -9.34
CA ASP A 47 12.96 0.23 -10.41
C ASP A 47 12.23 -0.78 -11.28
N SER A 48 10.96 -0.51 -11.59
CA SER A 48 10.22 -1.33 -12.54
C SER A 48 9.09 -0.53 -13.18
N GLY A 49 9.01 -0.60 -14.52
CA GLY A 49 8.09 0.23 -15.31
C GLY A 49 8.31 1.73 -15.05
N ARG A 50 7.25 2.42 -14.66
CA ARG A 50 7.23 3.87 -14.38
C ARG A 50 7.48 4.22 -12.90
N TYR A 51 7.78 3.23 -12.06
CA TYR A 51 7.88 3.42 -10.62
C TYR A 51 9.25 3.00 -10.06
N SER A 52 9.64 3.68 -9.00
CA SER A 52 10.66 3.25 -8.04
C SER A 52 9.94 2.77 -6.78
N TYR A 53 10.27 1.57 -6.36
CA TYR A 53 9.75 0.89 -5.18
C TYR A 53 10.80 1.02 -4.08
N VAL A 54 10.43 1.63 -2.97
CA VAL A 54 11.36 2.02 -1.90
C VAL A 54 10.89 1.40 -0.60
N CYS A 55 11.75 0.60 0.03
CA CYS A 55 11.52 0.12 1.40
C CYS A 55 12.20 1.08 2.36
N LEU A 56 11.39 1.75 3.17
CA LEU A 56 11.85 2.58 4.28
C LEU A 56 11.82 1.77 5.57
N GLU A 57 12.87 1.91 6.38
CA GLU A 57 12.93 1.38 7.74
C GLU A 57 12.89 2.53 8.75
N LYS A 58 11.99 2.42 9.72
CA LYS A 58 11.87 3.35 10.85
C LYS A 58 11.40 2.57 12.08
N ASN A 59 12.18 2.63 13.17
CA ASN A 59 11.88 1.92 14.43
C ASN A 59 11.58 0.43 14.21
N ASP A 60 12.46 -0.26 13.47
CA ASP A 60 12.33 -1.69 13.10
C ASP A 60 11.09 -2.06 12.26
N LYS A 61 10.32 -1.07 11.82
CA LYS A 61 9.18 -1.26 10.91
C LYS A 61 9.57 -0.89 9.49
N LYS A 62 9.17 -1.74 8.55
CA LYS A 62 9.37 -1.53 7.11
C LYS A 62 8.11 -1.02 6.44
N ILE A 63 8.26 0.00 5.61
CA ILE A 63 7.16 0.62 4.86
C ILE A 63 7.57 0.65 3.39
N TRP A 64 6.74 0.07 2.54
CA TRP A 64 6.93 0.14 1.10
C TRP A 64 6.24 1.37 0.52
N VAL A 65 6.98 2.12 -0.29
CA VAL A 65 6.51 3.31 -0.98
C VAL A 65 6.80 3.16 -2.46
N ALA A 66 5.79 3.33 -3.31
CA ALA A 66 5.95 3.47 -4.75
C ALA A 66 5.86 4.94 -5.13
N VAL A 67 6.86 5.44 -5.87
CA VAL A 67 6.89 6.79 -6.44
C VAL A 67 7.20 6.71 -7.92
N TYR A 68 6.89 7.77 -8.67
CA TYR A 68 7.37 7.86 -10.05
C TYR A 68 8.88 7.67 -10.11
N LYS A 69 9.33 6.99 -11.15
CA LYS A 69 10.72 6.55 -11.30
C LYS A 69 11.68 7.72 -11.10
N MET A 70 12.55 7.59 -10.11
CA MET A 70 13.53 8.61 -9.74
C MET A 70 14.79 7.95 -9.15
N LYS A 71 15.87 8.71 -9.01
CA LYS A 71 17.09 8.20 -8.39
C LYS A 71 16.88 8.03 -6.88
N ILE A 72 17.08 6.81 -6.39
CA ILE A 72 16.99 6.45 -4.96
C ILE A 72 18.34 5.87 -4.53
N VAL A 73 18.86 6.29 -3.37
CA VAL A 73 20.12 5.80 -2.82
C VAL A 73 19.84 4.96 -1.58
N VAL A 74 20.19 3.67 -1.63
CA VAL A 74 20.10 2.78 -0.46
C VAL A 74 21.03 3.27 0.64
N GLY A 75 20.55 3.27 1.88
CA GLY A 75 21.25 3.79 3.05
C GLY A 75 20.93 5.24 3.39
N GLN A 76 20.33 6.01 2.47
CA GLN A 76 19.94 7.40 2.71
C GLN A 76 18.64 7.49 3.52
N SER A 77 18.53 8.49 4.40
CA SER A 77 17.27 8.87 5.03
C SER A 77 16.46 9.76 4.08
N MET A 78 15.22 9.37 3.78
CA MET A 78 14.33 10.13 2.89
C MET A 78 12.92 10.21 3.46
N SER A 79 12.18 11.22 2.97
CA SER A 79 10.78 11.45 3.33
C SER A 79 9.95 11.59 2.06
N PHE A 80 8.80 10.92 2.03
CA PHE A 80 7.82 11.02 0.96
C PHE A 80 6.52 11.60 1.47
N LYS A 81 5.80 12.25 0.54
CA LYS A 81 4.44 12.71 0.82
C LYS A 81 3.56 11.52 1.19
N PRO A 82 2.53 11.71 2.01
CA PRO A 82 1.48 10.70 2.19
C PRO A 82 0.89 10.29 0.84
N GLY A 83 0.26 9.13 0.82
CA GLY A 83 -0.22 8.55 -0.42
C GLY A 83 -1.38 7.60 -0.22
N VAL A 84 -1.78 6.95 -1.31
CA VAL A 84 -2.84 5.95 -1.31
C VAL A 84 -2.24 4.61 -0.91
N GLU A 85 -2.74 4.03 0.18
CA GLU A 85 -2.35 2.70 0.61
C GLU A 85 -3.05 1.64 -0.25
N MET A 86 -2.29 0.64 -0.69
CA MET A 86 -2.79 -0.58 -1.33
C MET A 86 -2.36 -1.79 -0.52
N VAL A 87 -3.29 -2.72 -0.33
CA VAL A 87 -3.06 -4.00 0.35
C VAL A 87 -3.04 -5.13 -0.66
N ASN A 88 -2.21 -6.15 -0.42
CA ASN A 88 -2.02 -7.30 -1.32
C ASN A 88 -1.75 -6.90 -2.78
N PHE A 89 -0.93 -5.86 -2.97
CA PHE A 89 -0.62 -5.35 -4.30
C PHE A 89 0.36 -6.29 -5.02
N GLU A 90 -0.07 -6.87 -6.15
CA GLU A 90 0.78 -7.69 -7.01
C GLU A 90 1.45 -6.83 -8.09
N SER A 91 2.78 -6.74 -8.04
CA SER A 91 3.58 -6.15 -9.11
C SER A 91 4.01 -7.23 -10.10
N LYS A 92 3.31 -7.32 -11.22
CA LYS A 92 3.64 -8.25 -12.32
C LYS A 92 5.05 -8.05 -12.85
N SER A 93 5.51 -6.80 -12.92
CA SER A 93 6.82 -6.47 -13.47
C SER A 93 7.97 -6.72 -12.49
N LEU A 94 7.69 -6.86 -11.19
CA LEU A 94 8.66 -7.32 -10.19
C LEU A 94 8.47 -8.79 -9.81
N GLN A 95 7.41 -9.44 -10.31
CA GLN A 95 7.00 -10.79 -9.90
C GLN A 95 6.92 -10.91 -8.36
N ARG A 96 6.36 -9.89 -7.72
CA ARG A 96 6.33 -9.75 -6.25
C ARG A 96 4.97 -9.23 -5.79
N THR A 97 4.49 -9.78 -4.68
CA THR A 97 3.32 -9.27 -3.96
C THR A 97 3.77 -8.50 -2.72
N PHE A 98 3.15 -7.35 -2.49
CA PHE A 98 3.35 -6.53 -1.31
C PHE A 98 2.11 -6.62 -0.43
N ASP A 99 2.27 -7.06 0.82
CA ASP A 99 1.17 -7.09 1.80
C ASP A 99 0.54 -5.70 1.96
N LYS A 100 1.39 -4.66 1.95
CA LYS A 100 1.02 -3.25 1.97
C LYS A 100 2.06 -2.42 1.22
N ILE A 101 1.62 -1.48 0.38
CA ILE A 101 2.45 -0.49 -0.29
C ILE A 101 1.71 0.84 -0.40
N ILE A 102 2.43 1.96 -0.31
CA ILE A 102 1.85 3.30 -0.40
C ILE A 102 2.29 3.97 -1.70
N PHE A 103 1.33 4.35 -2.54
CA PHE A 103 1.57 5.13 -3.75
C PHE A 103 1.63 6.61 -3.40
N SER A 104 2.83 7.16 -3.37
CA SER A 104 3.09 8.55 -3.05
C SER A 104 3.35 9.37 -4.31
N THR A 105 2.99 10.66 -4.25
CA THR A 105 3.25 11.61 -5.34
C THR A 105 4.73 12.00 -5.46
N GLY A 106 5.56 11.67 -4.48
CA GLY A 106 7.00 11.88 -4.55
C GLY A 106 7.64 12.28 -3.21
N PRO A 107 8.96 12.57 -3.25
CA PRO A 107 9.69 13.01 -2.08
C PRO A 107 9.17 14.35 -1.59
N ILE A 108 9.30 14.58 -0.29
CA ILE A 108 9.19 15.93 0.27
C ILE A 108 10.55 16.58 0.00
N ALA A 109 10.56 17.62 -0.83
CA ALA A 109 11.75 18.43 -0.97
C ALA A 109 12.06 19.02 0.42
N HIS A 110 13.22 18.69 0.99
CA HIS A 110 13.85 19.64 1.88
C HIS A 110 14.29 20.78 0.96
N GLU A 111 13.62 21.92 1.02
CA GLU A 111 14.05 23.14 0.35
C GLU A 111 15.51 23.45 0.74
N GLY A 112 16.44 22.95 -0.05
CA GLY A 112 17.73 23.59 -0.21
C GLY A 112 17.51 24.80 -1.11
N THR A 113 17.48 25.98 -0.48
CA THR A 113 17.77 27.30 -1.04
C THR A 113 18.03 27.33 -2.55
N LYS A 114 17.04 27.79 -3.33
CA LYS A 114 17.32 28.47 -4.60
C LYS A 114 16.90 29.94 -4.48
N ASN A 115 17.69 30.68 -3.69
CA ASN A 115 17.78 32.12 -3.85
C ASN A 115 18.73 32.37 -5.03
N GLU A 116 18.19 32.49 -6.23
CA GLU A 116 18.90 33.15 -7.33
C GLU A 116 17.96 34.20 -7.92
N THR A 117 18.16 35.40 -7.38
CA THR A 117 17.88 36.72 -7.92
C THR A 117 17.83 36.72 -9.45
N LYS A 118 16.64 36.95 -10.01
CA LYS A 118 16.49 37.43 -11.37
C LYS A 118 16.84 38.92 -11.38
N SER A 119 18.11 39.23 -11.63
CA SER A 119 18.56 40.53 -12.11
C SER A 119 18.87 40.39 -13.59
N GLU A 120 17.93 40.80 -14.44
CA GLU A 120 18.19 41.60 -15.64
C GLU A 120 16.88 42.22 -16.12
#